data_AF-A0A961NCW7-F1
#
_entry.id   AF-A0A961NCW7-F1
#
_cell.length_a   1.000
_cell.length_b   1.000
_cell.length_c   1.000
_cell.angle_alpha   90.00
_cell.angle_beta   90.00
_cell.angle_gamma   90.00
#
_symmetry.space_group_name_H-M   'P 1'
#
loop_
_entity.id
_entity.type
_entity.pdbx_description
1 polymer ?
#
loop_
_entity_poly.entity_id
_entity_poly.type
_entity_poly.pdbx_seq_one_letter_code
_entity_poly.pdbx_strand_id
1 'polypeptide(L)'
;MTASQKPDANKPGRVLMVLAAIMGAGGVAAAAYAAHGSAERMASAVALILLAHAPAILAIALFGGRNRILMLGGFLIAGGALLFSADLGLRMF
;
A
#
# COMPACT_ATOMS: atom_id res chain seq x y z
N MET A 1 16.06 32.11 -21.70
CA MET A 1 15.87 30.65 -21.86
C MET A 1 15.45 30.06 -20.52
N THR A 2 14.19 30.23 -20.12
CA THR A 2 13.62 29.59 -18.93
C THR A 2 12.76 28.44 -19.43
N ALA A 3 13.34 27.23 -19.47
CA ALA A 3 12.53 26.04 -19.68
C ALA A 3 11.57 25.94 -18.48
N SER A 4 10.31 26.30 -18.71
CA SER A 4 9.20 25.95 -17.82
C SER A 4 9.15 24.43 -17.77
N GLN A 5 9.82 23.85 -16.76
CA GLN A 5 9.62 22.46 -16.36
C GLN A 5 8.18 22.33 -15.87
N LYS A 6 7.28 22.04 -16.82
CA LYS A 6 5.91 21.59 -16.54
C LYS A 6 6.08 20.33 -15.69
N PRO A 7 5.59 20.28 -14.43
CA PRO A 7 5.84 19.14 -13.57
C PRO A 7 5.30 17.92 -14.28
N ASP A 8 6.20 17.03 -14.71
CA ASP A 8 5.81 15.79 -15.32
C ASP A 8 5.05 15.03 -14.24
N ALA A 9 3.72 15.05 -14.40
CA ALA A 9 2.81 14.36 -13.53
C ALA A 9 3.10 12.86 -13.68
N ASN A 10 3.98 12.33 -12.83
CA ASN A 10 4.08 10.91 -12.54
C ASN A 10 2.79 10.48 -11.81
N LYS A 11 1.67 10.55 -12.54
CA LYS A 11 0.35 10.08 -12.13
C LYS A 11 0.40 8.68 -11.50
N PRO A 12 1.09 7.68 -12.09
CA PRO A 12 1.12 6.34 -11.49
C PRO A 12 1.85 6.33 -10.13
N GLY A 13 2.95 7.08 -9.98
CA GLY A 13 3.66 7.19 -8.71
C GLY A 13 2.82 7.84 -7.61
N ARG A 14 2.04 8.89 -7.93
CA ARG A 14 1.12 9.51 -6.95
C ARG A 14 0.04 8.53 -6.48
N VAL A 15 -0.50 7.72 -7.37
CA VAL A 15 -1.50 6.70 -7.00
C VAL A 15 -0.87 5.67 -6.07
N LEU A 16 0.32 5.15 -6.38
CA LEU A 16 1.03 4.23 -5.50
C LEU A 16 1.35 4.85 -4.13
N MET A 17 1.67 6.15 -4.07
CA MET A 17 1.89 6.85 -2.81
C MET A 17 0.61 6.92 -1.95
N VAL A 18 -0.55 7.19 -2.57
CA VAL A 18 -1.85 7.16 -1.86
C VAL A 18 -2.17 5.75 -1.38
N LEU A 19 -1.95 4.73 -2.22
CA LEU A 19 -2.16 3.33 -1.84
C LEU A 19 -1.26 2.93 -0.66
N ALA A 20 0.02 3.31 -0.69
CA ALA A 20 0.95 3.06 0.41
C ALA A 20 0.46 3.69 1.73
N ALA A 21 -0.05 4.93 1.69
CA ALA A 21 -0.59 5.61 2.86
C ALA A 21 -1.85 4.89 3.41
N ILE A 22 -2.78 4.51 2.53
CA ILE A 22 -3.98 3.74 2.91
C ILE A 22 -3.59 2.40 3.52
N MET A 23 -2.64 1.68 2.91
CA MET A 23 -2.15 0.41 3.43
C MET A 23 -1.50 0.59 4.80
N GLY A 24 -0.63 1.60 4.97
CA GLY A 24 -0.02 1.88 6.27
C GLY A 24 -1.05 2.17 7.36
N ALA A 25 -2.02 3.05 7.09
CA ALA A 25 -3.09 3.37 8.04
C ALA A 25 -3.96 2.15 8.36
N GLY A 26 -4.37 1.38 7.33
CA GLY A 26 -5.16 0.17 7.49
C GLY A 26 -4.43 -0.92 8.27
N GLY A 27 -3.14 -1.09 8.06
CA GLY A 27 -2.35 -2.06 8.81
C GLY A 27 -2.15 -1.65 10.28
N VAL A 28 -2.00 -0.36 10.59
CA VAL A 28 -1.96 0.13 11.98
C VAL A 28 -3.31 -0.10 12.66
N ALA A 29 -4.42 0.19 11.96
CA ALA A 29 -5.75 -0.09 12.48
C ALA A 29 -5.97 -1.59 12.74
N ALA A 30 -5.52 -2.46 11.82
CA ALA A 30 -5.58 -3.91 11.99
C ALA A 30 -4.69 -4.38 13.15
N ALA A 31 -3.51 -3.81 13.36
CA ALA A 31 -2.64 -4.12 14.49
C ALA A 31 -3.30 -3.73 15.82
N ALA A 32 -3.92 -2.55 15.87
CA ALA A 32 -4.67 -2.11 17.04
C ALA A 32 -5.87 -3.02 17.33
N TYR A 33 -6.59 -3.44 16.29
CA TYR A 33 -7.69 -4.40 16.43
C TYR A 33 -7.19 -5.76 16.91
N ALA A 34 -6.06 -6.26 16.39
CA ALA A 34 -5.44 -7.49 16.84
C ALA A 34 -5.00 -7.45 18.32
N ALA A 35 -4.60 -6.28 18.83
CA ALA A 35 -4.15 -6.13 20.21
C ALA A 35 -5.29 -6.13 21.25
N HIS A 36 -6.52 -5.87 20.83
CA HIS A 36 -7.67 -5.73 21.73
C HIS A 36 -8.85 -6.68 21.42
N GLY A 37 -8.87 -7.31 20.25
CA GLY A 37 -9.98 -8.12 19.74
C GLY A 37 -9.74 -9.63 19.77
N SER A 38 -10.80 -10.41 19.59
CA SER A 38 -10.76 -11.89 19.62
C SER A 38 -10.25 -12.54 18.33
N ALA A 39 -10.15 -11.78 17.22
CA ALA A 39 -9.69 -12.27 15.92
C ALA A 39 -8.18 -12.06 15.70
N GLU A 40 -7.36 -12.26 16.74
CA GLU A 40 -5.94 -11.91 16.79
C GLU A 40 -5.15 -12.43 15.58
N ARG A 41 -5.31 -13.69 15.20
CA ARG A 41 -4.51 -14.32 14.13
C ARG A 41 -4.77 -13.72 12.75
N MET A 42 -6.04 -13.51 12.38
CA MET A 42 -6.40 -12.96 11.06
C MET A 42 -6.08 -11.46 11.00
N ALA A 43 -6.40 -10.71 12.06
CA ALA A 43 -6.09 -9.30 12.16
C ALA A 43 -4.58 -9.03 12.13
N SER A 44 -3.78 -9.84 12.83
CA SER A 44 -2.31 -9.75 12.79
C SER A 44 -1.74 -10.05 11.40
N ALA A 45 -2.33 -11.00 10.66
CA ALA A 45 -1.94 -11.27 9.29
C ALA A 45 -2.21 -10.07 8.37
N VAL A 46 -3.38 -9.43 8.50
CA VAL A 46 -3.71 -8.20 7.76
C VAL A 46 -2.74 -7.08 8.11
N ALA A 47 -2.48 -6.85 9.40
CA ALA A 47 -1.54 -5.85 9.87
C ALA A 47 -0.15 -6.05 9.26
N LEU A 48 0.39 -7.26 9.33
CA LEU A 48 1.72 -7.61 8.83
C LEU A 48 1.81 -7.41 7.32
N ILE A 49 0.83 -7.89 6.54
CA ILE A 49 0.85 -7.74 5.09
C ILE A 49 0.78 -6.27 4.69
N LEU A 50 -0.12 -5.48 5.29
CA LEU A 50 -0.27 -4.07 4.93
C LEU A 50 0.96 -3.24 5.34
N LEU A 51 1.48 -3.42 6.56
CA LEU A 51 2.67 -2.69 7.03
C LEU A 51 3.94 -3.09 6.30
N ALA A 52 4.12 -4.37 5.95
CA ALA A 52 5.33 -4.81 5.24
C ALA A 52 5.41 -4.22 3.84
N HIS A 53 4.27 -4.10 3.14
CA HIS A 53 4.25 -3.66 1.76
C HIS A 53 4.10 -2.14 1.61
N ALA A 54 3.54 -1.43 2.58
CA ALA A 54 3.38 0.04 2.50
C ALA A 54 4.71 0.78 2.26
N PRO A 55 5.81 0.53 3.01
CA PRO A 55 7.12 1.16 2.75
C PRO A 55 7.71 0.77 1.40
N ALA A 56 7.54 -0.48 0.98
CA ALA A 56 8.03 -0.97 -0.32
C ALA A 56 7.32 -0.26 -1.48
N ILE A 57 5.99 -0.12 -1.41
CA ILE A 57 5.19 0.59 -2.41
C ILE A 57 5.52 2.09 -2.39
N LEU A 58 5.71 2.70 -1.21
CA LEU A 58 6.15 4.09 -1.10
C LEU A 58 7.52 4.31 -1.75
N ALA A 59 8.48 3.40 -1.52
CA ALA A 59 9.78 3.45 -2.16
C ALA A 59 9.66 3.33 -3.68
N ILE A 60 8.83 2.42 -4.20
CA ILE A 60 8.56 2.31 -5.64
C ILE A 60 7.92 3.60 -6.18
N ALA A 61 7.00 4.21 -5.44
CA ALA A 61 6.34 5.46 -5.82
C ALA A 61 7.32 6.64 -5.94
N LEU A 62 8.28 6.73 -5.00
CA LEU A 62 9.28 7.80 -4.93
C LEU A 62 10.43 7.60 -5.92
N PHE A 63 10.93 6.37 -6.05
CA PHE A 63 12.17 6.08 -6.77
C PHE A 63 11.95 5.33 -8.09
N GLY A 64 10.76 4.83 -8.38
CA GLY A 64 10.48 4.03 -9.58
C GLY A 64 10.44 4.81 -10.88
N GLY A 65 10.34 6.14 -10.82
CA GLY A 65 10.45 7.02 -11.99
C GLY A 65 9.52 6.60 -13.14
N ARG A 66 10.11 6.38 -14.33
CA ARG A 66 9.41 5.95 -15.56
C ARG A 66 9.44 4.43 -15.79
N ASN A 67 10.01 3.64 -14.86
CA ASN A 67 10.15 2.19 -15.05
C ASN A 67 8.79 1.50 -14.93
N ARG A 68 8.23 1.11 -16.08
CA ARG A 68 6.90 0.48 -16.16
C ARG A 68 6.81 -0.86 -15.43
N ILE A 69 7.89 -1.64 -15.42
CA ILE A 69 7.91 -2.94 -14.74
C ILE A 69 7.83 -2.72 -13.24
N LEU A 70 8.58 -1.75 -12.72
CA LEU A 70 8.56 -1.43 -11.29
C LEU A 70 7.20 -0.85 -10.86
N MET A 71 6.61 0.03 -11.67
CA MET A 71 5.26 0.54 -11.44
C MET A 71 4.22 -0.58 -11.44
N LEU A 72 4.26 -1.46 -12.44
CA LEU A 72 3.35 -2.61 -12.52
C LEU A 72 3.50 -3.53 -11.31
N GLY A 73 4.73 -3.83 -10.90
CA GLY A 73 5.01 -4.60 -9.69
C GLY A 73 4.41 -3.94 -8.44
N GLY A 74 4.56 -2.63 -8.29
CA GLY A 74 3.94 -1.85 -7.21
C GLY A 74 2.41 -1.98 -7.19
N PHE A 75 1.76 -1.89 -8.36
CA PHE A 75 0.31 -2.05 -8.47
C PHE A 75 -0.15 -3.49 -8.18
N LEU A 76 0.59 -4.49 -8.66
CA LEU A 76 0.26 -5.90 -8.40
C LEU A 76 0.38 -6.25 -6.92
N ILE A 77 1.45 -5.77 -6.26
CA ILE A 77 1.64 -5.95 -4.82
C ILE A 77 0.52 -5.24 -4.06
N ALA A 78 0.24 -3.96 -4.38
CA ALA A 78 -0.82 -3.21 -3.72
C ALA A 78 -2.19 -3.88 -3.90
N GLY A 79 -2.52 -4.30 -5.12
CA GLY A 79 -3.77 -4.98 -5.44
C GLY A 79 -3.91 -6.30 -4.69
N GLY A 80 -2.88 -7.15 -4.70
CA GLY A 80 -2.89 -8.43 -3.99
C GLY A 80 -3.01 -8.26 -2.47
N ALA A 81 -2.25 -7.32 -1.89
CA ALA A 81 -2.28 -7.05 -0.46
C ALA A 81 -3.66 -6.52 0.00
N LEU A 82 -4.25 -5.60 -0.76
CA LEU A 82 -5.58 -5.06 -0.45
C LEU A 82 -6.67 -6.10 -0.63
N LEU A 83 -6.63 -6.92 -1.69
CA LEU A 83 -7.61 -7.97 -1.93
C LEU A 83 -7.56 -9.04 -0.83
N PHE A 84 -6.36 -9.48 -0.46
CA PHE A 84 -6.18 -10.41 0.66
C PHE A 84 -6.69 -9.80 1.98
N SER A 85 -6.35 -8.54 2.25
CA SER A 85 -6.73 -7.88 3.50
C SER A 85 -8.23 -7.64 3.59
N ALA A 86 -8.88 -7.30 2.47
CA ALA A 86 -10.32 -7.14 2.40
C ALA A 86 -11.06 -8.47 2.56
N ASP A 87 -10.59 -9.55 1.91
CA ASP A 87 -11.16 -10.90 2.08
C ASP A 87 -11.06 -11.36 3.54
N LEU A 88 -9.90 -11.20 4.18
CA LEU A 88 -9.75 -11.51 5.60
C LEU A 88 -10.63 -10.61 6.47
N GLY A 89 -10.71 -9.31 6.18
CA GLY A 89 -11.58 -8.37 6.88
C GLY A 89 -13.04 -8.80 6.86
N LEU A 90 -13.56 -9.22 5.71
CA LEU A 90 -14.92 -9.73 5.56
C LEU A 90 -15.17 -11.05 6.30
N ARG A 91 -14.13 -11.81 6.64
CA ARG A 91 -14.24 -13.05 7.43
C ARG A 91 -14.11 -12.82 8.93
N MET A 92 -13.66 -11.64 9.36
CA MET A 92 -13.50 -11.28 10.77
C MET A 92 -14.79 -10.71 11.39
N PHE A 93 -15.71 -10.25 10.55
CA PHE A 93 -17.02 -9.72 10.94
C PHE A 93 -18.13 -10.69 10.54
#